data_AF-A0A367PME4-F1
#
_entry.id   AF-A0A367PME4-F1
#
_cell.length_a   1.000
_cell.length_b   1.000
_cell.length_c   1.000
_cell.angle_alpha   90.00
_cell.angle_beta   90.00
_cell.angle_gamma   90.00
#
_symmetry.space_group_name_H-M   'P 1'
#
loop_
_entity.id
_entity.type
_entity.pdbx_description
1 polymer ?
#
loop_
_entity_poly.entity_id
_entity_poly.type
_entity_poly.pdbx_seq_one_letter_code
_entity_poly.pdbx_strand_id
1 'polypeptide(L)' 'MRSRGISAADVVRACVALKKQQRRVGPVNVRLELGRGSYSTIVRHLRTLAFREAIRHS' A
#
# COMPACT_ATOMS: atom_id res chain seq x y z
N MET A 1 20.67 -12.15 2.02
CA MET A 1 20.31 -11.20 0.95
C MET A 1 18.88 -10.71 1.20
N ARG A 2 18.70 -9.55 1.85
CA ARG A 2 17.36 -9.02 2.16
C ARG A 2 16.73 -8.55 0.84
N SER A 3 15.70 -9.24 0.36
CA SER A 3 14.90 -8.80 -0.79
C SER A 3 14.62 -7.31 -0.67
N ARG A 4 14.99 -6.52 -1.68
CA ARG A 4 14.60 -5.12 -1.86
C ARG A 4 13.08 -5.06 -2.01
N GLY A 5 12.39 -5.24 -0.89
CA GLY A 5 10.94 -5.30 -0.80
C GLY A 5 10.36 -3.89 -0.79
N ILE A 6 9.14 -3.78 -1.28
CA ILE A 6 8.33 -2.56 -1.22
C ILE A 6 8.21 -2.14 0.26
N SER A 7 8.42 -0.86 0.56
CA SER A 7 8.22 -0.34 1.91
C SER A 7 6.76 0.05 2.16
N ALA A 8 6.37 0.20 3.42
CA ALA A 8 5.07 0.78 3.75
C ALA A 8 4.90 2.21 3.19
N ALA A 9 6.00 2.98 3.12
CA ALA A 9 5.98 4.34 2.56
C ALA A 9 5.70 4.36 1.05
N ASP A 10 6.24 3.39 0.30
CA ASP A 10 5.92 3.21 -1.11
C ASP A 10 4.42 2.94 -1.29
N VAL A 11 3.85 2.04 -0.47
CA VAL A 11 2.41 1.72 -0.49
C VAL A 11 1.56 2.94 -0.17
N VAL A 12 1.94 3.76 0.81
CA VAL A 12 1.25 5.02 1.13
C VAL A 12 1.29 5.99 -0.06
N ARG A 13 2.45 6.17 -0.69
CA ARG A 13 2.57 7.04 -1.88
C ARG A 13 1.67 6.58 -3.02
N ALA A 14 1.63 5.28 -3.29
CA ALA A 14 0.74 4.69 -4.29
C ALA A 14 -0.74 4.90 -3.93
N CYS A 15 -1.14 4.69 -2.67
CA CYS A 15 -2.50 4.99 -2.21
C CYS A 15 -2.88 6.46 -2.40
N VAL A 16 -1.96 7.39 -2.08
CA VAL A 16 -2.18 8.84 -2.28
C VAL A 16 -2.30 9.19 -3.77
N ALA A 17 -1.45 8.61 -4.63
CA ALA A 17 -1.54 8.80 -6.07
C ALA A 17 -2.89 8.32 -6.63
N LEU A 18 -3.33 7.13 -6.21
CA LEU A 18 -4.65 6.60 -6.61
C LEU A 18 -5.80 7.49 -6.14
N LYS A 19 -5.75 8.01 -4.91
CA LYS A 19 -6.75 8.98 -4.42
C LYS A 19 -6.76 10.26 -5.26
N LYS A 20 -5.59 10.81 -5.61
CA LYS A 20 -5.49 11.99 -6.48
C LYS A 20 -6.03 11.73 -7.88
N GLN A 21 -5.85 10.52 -8.40
CA GLN A 21 -6.41 10.07 -9.69
C GLN A 21 -7.90 9.68 -9.60
N GLN A 22 -8.56 9.83 -8.45
CA GLN A 22 -9.94 9.38 -8.21
C GLN A 22 -10.16 7.88 -8.49
N ARG A 23 -9.10 7.07 -8.41
CA ARG A 23 -9.14 5.61 -8.58
C ARG A 23 -9.33 4.92 -7.24
N ARG A 24 -10.02 3.78 -7.25
CA ARG A 24 -10.24 2.97 -6.04
C ARG A 24 -8.91 2.47 -5.48
N VAL A 25 -8.65 2.75 -4.21
CA VAL A 25 -7.50 2.19 -3.50
C VAL A 25 -7.77 0.71 -3.23
N GLY A 26 -6.97 -0.15 -3.84
CA GLY A 26 -7.05 -1.60 -3.67
C GLY A 26 -5.72 -2.28 -4.01
N PRO A 27 -5.46 -3.51 -3.54
CA PRO A 27 -4.15 -4.16 -3.66
C PRO A 27 -3.66 -4.27 -5.11
N VAL A 28 -4.57 -4.53 -6.04
CA VAL A 28 -4.29 -4.61 -7.48
C VAL A 28 -3.88 -3.25 -8.03
N ASN A 29 -4.68 -2.20 -7.78
CA ASN A 29 -4.37 -0.85 -8.25
C ASN A 29 -3.09 -0.32 -7.63
N VAL A 30 -2.85 -0.60 -6.35
CA VAL A 30 -1.61 -0.24 -5.66
C VAL A 30 -0.42 -0.95 -6.30
N ARG A 31 -0.56 -2.23 -6.65
CA ARG A 31 0.49 -2.97 -7.35
C ARG A 31 0.77 -2.41 -8.75
N LEU A 32 -0.27 -2.06 -9.49
CA LEU A 32 -0.15 -1.41 -10.80
C LEU A 32 0.60 -0.08 -10.67
N GLU A 33 0.24 0.74 -9.68
CA GLU A 33 0.86 2.05 -9.47
C GLU A 33 2.31 1.96 -8.97
N LEU A 34 2.63 0.90 -8.21
CA LEU A 34 3.99 0.63 -7.75
C LEU A 34 4.88 0.03 -8.84
N GLY A 35 4.31 -0.65 -9.83
CA GLY A 35 5.03 -1.38 -10.88
C GLY A 35 5.92 -2.54 -10.39
N ARG A 36 6.01 -2.78 -9.07
CA ARG A 36 6.92 -3.75 -8.47
C ARG A 36 6.39 -4.38 -7.19
N GLY A 37 7.02 -5.51 -6.86
CA GLY A 37 6.90 -6.26 -5.63
C GLY A 37 5.64 -7.12 -5.49
N SER A 38 5.63 -7.95 -4.45
CA SER A 38 4.66 -9.04 -4.30
C SER A 38 3.30 -8.54 -3.81
N TYR A 39 2.23 -9.14 -4.37
CA TYR A 39 0.86 -8.94 -3.91
C TYR A 39 0.71 -9.19 -2.40
N SER A 40 1.32 -10.26 -1.88
CA SER A 40 1.25 -10.61 -0.46
C SER A 40 1.90 -9.55 0.43
N THR A 41 3.02 -8.97 -0.02
CA THR A 41 3.70 -7.86 0.68
C THR A 41 2.84 -6.60 0.69
N ILE A 42 2.19 -6.26 -0.44
CA ILE A 42 1.30 -5.11 -0.55
C ILE A 42 0.10 -5.27 0.39
N VAL A 43 -0.57 -6.43 0.36
CA VAL A 43 -1.72 -6.72 1.24
C VAL A 43 -1.32 -6.64 2.71
N ARG A 44 -0.15 -7.17 3.08
CA ARG A 44 0.38 -7.07 4.45
C ARG A 44 0.53 -5.61 4.87
N HIS A 45 1.15 -4.77 4.04
CA HIS A 45 1.33 -3.35 4.36
C HIS A 45 0.00 -2.60 4.44
N LEU A 46 -0.95 -2.85 3.53
CA LEU A 46 -2.28 -2.24 3.57
C LEU A 46 -3.02 -2.59 4.87
N ARG A 47 -3.00 -3.85 5.30
CA ARG A 47 -3.61 -4.27 6.57
C ARG A 47 -2.94 -3.59 7.77
N THR A 48 -1.62 -3.50 7.79
CA THR A 48 -0.89 -2.81 8.86
C THR A 48 -1.25 -1.32 8.91
N LEU A 49 -1.43 -0.67 7.76
CA LEU A 49 -1.86 0.73 7.70
C LEU A 49 -3.29 0.91 8.22
N ALA A 50 -4.23 0.08 7.76
CA ALA A 50 -5.62 0.12 8.23
C ALA A 50 -5.74 -0.13 9.74
N PHE A 51 -4.96 -1.07 10.27
CA PHE A 51 -4.92 -1.33 11.72
C PHE A 51 -4.36 -0.14 12.51
N ARG A 52 -3.30 0.51 12.00
CA ARG A 52 -2.75 1.73 12.62
C ARG A 52 -3.73 2.90 12.58
N GLU A 53 -4.48 3.03 11.49
CA GLU A 53 -5.54 4.04 11.35
C GLU A 53 -6.67 3.76 12.35
N ALA A 54 -7.11 2.52 12.48
CA ALA A 54 -8.13 2.13 13.44
C ALA A 54 -7.74 2.45 14.90
N ILE A 55 -6.49 2.15 15.31
CA ILE A 55 -5.99 2.49 16.66
C ILE A 55 -5.93 4.01 16.88
N ARG A 56 -5.60 4.79 15.85
CA ARG A 56 -5.51 6.25 15.99
C ARG A 56 -6.87 6.91 16.21
N HIS A 57 -7.94 6.27 15.77
CA HIS A 57 -9.31 6.78 15.84
C HIS A 57 -10.16 6.13 16.97
N SER A 58 -9.57 5.29 17.82
CA SER A 58 -10.18 4.79 19.07
C SER A 58 -9.82 5.69 20.25
#